data_AF-A0ABD2QNA0-F1
#
_entry.id   AF-A0ABD2QNA0-F1
#
_cell.length_a   1.000
_cell.length_b   1.000
_cell.length_c   1.000
_cell.angle_alpha   90.00
_cell.angle_beta   90.00
_cell.angle_gamma   90.00
#
_symmetry.space_group_name_H-M   'P 1'
#
loop_
_entity.id
_entity.type
_entity.pdbx_description
1 polymer ?
#
loop_
_entity_poly.entity_id
_entity_poly.type
_entity_poly.pdbx_seq_one_letter_code
_entity_poly.pdbx_strand_id
1 'polypeptide(L)'
;KCCLITSTDSNFVLGNAQVKGHPIVYCSDGFVELTGYSRGQIMSRGCDCSFLWGEKTQSEGKAKITQALEDLSELQTELILHRKNRESHAVRKSLSTLYTLYHT
;
A
#
# COMPACT_ATOMS: atom_id res chain seq x y z
N LYS A 1 -15.25 -4.69 0.83
CA LYS A 1 -14.19 -4.48 1.87
C LYS A 1 -12.97 -3.90 1.16
N CYS A 2 -12.38 -2.80 1.65
CA CYS A 2 -11.20 -2.20 1.01
C CYS A 2 -10.06 -1.98 2.02
N CYS A 3 -8.81 -2.23 1.61
CA CYS A 3 -7.60 -1.87 2.36
C CYS A 3 -7.21 -0.43 2.00
N LEU A 4 -7.08 0.46 2.98
CA LEU A 4 -6.42 1.76 2.78
C LEU A 4 -4.98 1.65 3.28
N ILE A 5 -4.02 1.94 2.41
CA ILE A 5 -2.62 2.09 2.81
C ILE A 5 -2.23 3.55 2.66
N THR A 6 -2.01 4.24 3.77
CA THR A 6 -1.57 5.64 3.81
C THR A 6 -0.08 5.75 4.11
N SER A 7 0.56 6.75 3.52
CA SER A 7 1.91 7.21 3.86
C SER A 7 1.90 8.56 4.58
N THR A 8 0.94 9.43 4.25
CA THR A 8 0.59 10.72 4.85
C THR A 8 -0.87 11.04 4.50
N ASP A 9 -1.43 12.15 4.98
CA ASP A 9 -2.82 12.56 4.71
C ASP A 9 -3.16 12.71 3.21
N SER A 10 -2.16 12.83 2.34
CA SER A 10 -2.33 12.99 0.88
C SER A 10 -1.77 11.85 0.03
N ASN A 11 -1.07 10.87 0.64
CA ASN A 11 -0.38 9.80 -0.08
C ASN A 11 -1.01 8.45 0.25
N PHE A 12 -1.93 7.95 -0.56
CA PHE A 12 -2.64 6.71 -0.25
C PHE A 12 -3.06 5.89 -1.47
N VAL A 13 -3.32 4.60 -1.23
CA VAL A 13 -3.94 3.67 -2.17
C VAL A 13 -5.12 2.96 -1.52
N LEU A 14 -6.11 2.60 -2.35
CA LEU A 14 -7.24 1.75 -1.96
C LEU A 14 -7.15 0.44 -2.75
N GLY A 15 -7.16 -0.69 -2.06
CA GLY A 15 -7.25 -2.01 -2.67
C GLY A 15 -8.56 -2.72 -2.39
N ASN A 16 -8.99 -3.59 -3.31
CA ASN A 16 -10.19 -4.40 -3.14
C ASN A 16 -9.87 -5.66 -2.30
N ALA A 17 -10.35 -5.70 -1.06
CA ALA A 17 -10.07 -6.80 -0.16
C ALA A 17 -10.94 -8.05 -0.34
N GLN A 18 -11.87 -8.04 -1.31
CA GLN A 18 -12.67 -9.21 -1.67
C GLN A 18 -12.01 -10.07 -2.76
N VAL A 19 -10.94 -9.55 -3.38
CA VAL A 19 -10.23 -10.23 -4.46
C VAL A 19 -8.85 -10.66 -3.97
N LYS A 20 -8.48 -11.90 -4.25
CA LYS A 20 -7.16 -12.44 -3.90
C LYS A 20 -6.05 -11.55 -4.47
N GLY A 21 -5.07 -11.21 -3.64
CA GLY A 21 -3.99 -10.30 -4.00
C GLY A 21 -4.31 -8.82 -3.79
N HIS A 22 -5.53 -8.49 -3.36
CA HIS A 22 -5.92 -7.16 -2.92
C HIS A 22 -5.60 -6.06 -3.94
N PRO A 23 -6.09 -6.15 -5.19
CA PRO A 23 -5.67 -5.26 -6.27
C PRO A 23 -6.04 -3.81 -5.94
N ILE A 24 -5.11 -2.89 -6.21
CA ILE A 24 -5.31 -1.45 -6.10
C ILE A 24 -6.36 -1.02 -7.12
N VAL A 25 -7.45 -0.44 -6.61
CA VAL A 25 -8.55 0.14 -7.39
C VAL A 25 -8.50 1.67 -7.43
N TYR A 26 -7.66 2.29 -6.60
CA TYR A 26 -7.43 3.74 -6.62
C TYR A 26 -6.07 4.10 -5.99
N CYS A 27 -5.42 5.14 -6.51
CA CYS A 27 -4.27 5.77 -5.87
C CYS A 27 -4.35 7.29 -5.97
N SER A 28 -3.91 7.99 -4.92
CA SER A 28 -3.84 9.45 -4.92
C SER A 28 -2.74 9.99 -5.84
N ASP A 29 -2.87 11.24 -6.27
CA ASP A 29 -1.85 11.92 -7.08
C ASP A 29 -0.53 12.07 -6.33
N GLY A 30 -0.60 12.36 -5.03
CA GLY A 30 0.57 12.39 -4.15
C GLY A 30 1.30 11.06 -4.08
N PHE A 31 0.59 9.92 -4.15
CA PHE A 31 1.22 8.60 -4.21
C PHE A 31 1.93 8.36 -5.56
N VAL A 32 1.35 8.81 -6.67
CA VAL A 32 1.97 8.75 -8.00
C VAL A 32 3.28 9.54 -7.99
N GLU A 33 3.26 10.77 -7.49
CA GLU A 33 4.44 11.63 -7.37
C GLU A 33 5.48 11.04 -6.42
N LEU A 34 5.07 10.59 -5.24
CA LEU A 34 5.95 10.02 -4.22
C LEU A 34 6.70 8.79 -4.74
N THR A 35 6.04 7.93 -5.53
CA THR A 35 6.64 6.66 -5.97
C THR A 35 7.36 6.77 -7.32
N GLY A 36 7.00 7.77 -8.14
CA GLY A 36 7.49 7.93 -9.51
C GLY A 36 6.93 6.91 -10.50
N TYR A 37 5.95 6.11 -10.08
CA TYR A 37 5.21 5.21 -10.97
C TYR A 37 3.99 5.93 -11.52
N SER A 38 3.68 5.73 -12.81
CA SER A 38 2.44 6.27 -13.35
C SER A 38 1.24 5.54 -12.76
N ARG A 39 0.08 6.21 -12.72
CA ARG A 39 -1.18 5.62 -12.24
C ARG A 39 -1.46 4.27 -12.91
N GLY A 40 -1.31 4.17 -14.22
CA GLY A 40 -1.50 2.92 -14.95
C GLY A 40 -0.56 1.77 -14.54
N GLN A 41 0.63 2.07 -14.01
CA GLN A 41 1.56 1.06 -13.48
C GLN A 41 1.20 0.59 -12.07
N ILE A 42 0.51 1.44 -11.29
CA ILE A 42 0.09 1.21 -9.91
C ILE A 42 -1.23 0.46 -9.85
N MET A 43 -2.18 0.82 -10.71
CA MET A 43 -3.50 0.19 -10.77
C MET A 43 -3.36 -1.33 -10.96
N SER A 44 -4.24 -2.09 -10.31
CA SER A 44 -4.27 -3.56 -10.35
C SER A 44 -3.05 -4.29 -9.77
N ARG A 45 -2.05 -3.57 -9.23
CA ARG A 45 -1.00 -4.15 -8.36
C ARG A 45 -1.58 -4.48 -6.98
N GLY A 46 -0.88 -5.28 -6.18
CA GLY A 46 -1.30 -5.54 -4.80
C GLY A 46 -1.23 -4.30 -3.91
N CYS A 47 -2.23 -4.12 -3.03
CA CYS A 47 -2.30 -2.98 -2.11
C CYS A 47 -1.20 -3.00 -1.05
N ASP A 48 -0.54 -4.14 -0.81
CA ASP A 48 0.68 -4.32 -0.01
C ASP A 48 1.87 -3.50 -0.53
N CYS A 49 1.78 -2.97 -1.76
CA CYS A 49 2.81 -2.16 -2.40
C CYS A 49 4.16 -2.89 -2.53
N SER A 50 4.15 -4.21 -2.72
CA SER A 50 5.37 -5.02 -2.87
C SER A 50 6.27 -4.59 -4.03
N PHE A 51 5.71 -3.94 -5.05
CA PHE A 51 6.47 -3.33 -6.15
C PHE A 51 7.37 -2.16 -5.73
N LEU A 52 7.22 -1.65 -4.50
CA LEU A 52 8.08 -0.63 -3.90
C LEU A 52 9.11 -1.20 -2.93
N TRP A 53 9.12 -2.51 -2.69
CA TRP A 53 10.12 -3.13 -1.82
C TRP A 53 11.47 -3.20 -2.53
N GLY A 54 12.54 -3.02 -1.77
CA GLY A 54 13.92 -3.18 -2.26
C GLY A 54 14.83 -3.77 -1.20
N GLU A 55 16.14 -3.63 -1.41
CA GLU A 55 17.18 -4.24 -0.56
C GLU A 55 17.15 -3.72 0.88
N LYS A 56 16.76 -2.46 1.07
CA LYS A 56 16.68 -1.83 2.40
C LYS A 56 15.35 -2.08 3.11
N THR A 57 14.39 -2.74 2.44
CA THR A 57 13.08 -3.05 3.01
C THR A 57 13.19 -4.26 3.93
N GLN A 58 13.01 -4.05 5.23
CA GLN A 58 13.11 -5.09 6.26
C GLN A 58 12.09 -6.22 6.07
N SER A 59 12.52 -7.47 6.22
CA SER A 59 11.68 -8.67 6.08
C SER A 59 10.56 -8.73 7.11
N GLU A 60 10.82 -8.30 8.35
CA GLU A 60 9.82 -8.25 9.42
C GLU A 60 8.64 -7.34 9.07
N GLY A 61 8.92 -6.15 8.53
CA GLY A 61 7.87 -5.22 8.10
C GLY A 61 7.05 -5.76 6.92
N LYS A 62 7.69 -6.47 5.97
CA LYS A 62 6.99 -7.17 4.88
C LYS A 62 6.01 -8.19 5.44
N ALA A 63 6.48 -9.05 6.36
CA ALA A 63 5.65 -10.08 6.98
C ALA A 63 4.46 -9.49 7.75
N LYS A 64 4.69 -8.42 8.53
CA LYS A 64 3.62 -7.71 9.26
C LYS A 64 2.54 -7.19 8.31
N ILE A 65 2.92 -6.55 7.21
CA ILE A 65 1.97 -6.01 6.22
C ILE A 65 1.17 -7.14 5.57
N THR A 66 1.84 -8.21 5.12
CA THR A 66 1.15 -9.36 4.50
C THR A 66 0.15 -9.98 5.45
N GLN A 67 0.57 -10.26 6.70
CA GLN A 67 -0.30 -10.85 7.71
C GLN A 67 -1.51 -9.96 8.02
N ALA A 68 -1.29 -8.64 8.17
CA ALA A 68 -2.39 -7.72 8.48
C ALA A 68 -3.42 -7.62 7.34
N LEU A 69 -2.97 -7.73 6.08
CA LEU A 69 -3.89 -7.79 4.93
C LEU A 69 -4.69 -9.10 4.90
N GLU A 70 -4.07 -10.23 5.22
CA GLU A 70 -4.73 -11.54 5.30
C GLU A 70 -5.77 -11.59 6.44
N ASP A 71 -5.41 -11.04 7.60
CA ASP A 71 -6.27 -10.98 8.79
C ASP A 71 -7.31 -9.85 8.72
N LEU A 72 -7.21 -8.97 7.71
CA LEU A 72 -7.99 -7.73 7.60
C LEU A 72 -7.89 -6.84 8.86
N SER A 73 -6.73 -6.86 9.51
CA SER A 73 -6.47 -6.15 10.77
C SER A 73 -5.77 -4.81 10.52
N GLU A 74 -5.98 -3.87 11.45
CA GLU A 74 -5.29 -2.59 11.41
C GLU A 74 -3.81 -2.76 11.76
N LEU A 75 -2.94 -2.08 11.03
CA LEU A 75 -1.50 -2.11 11.26
C LEU A 75 -0.91 -0.73 11.01
N GLN A 76 -0.09 -0.25 11.94
CA GLN A 76 0.75 0.91 11.71
C GLN A 76 2.21 0.49 11.85
N THR A 77 3.00 0.70 10.81
CA THR A 77 4.42 0.33 10.79
C THR A 77 5.23 1.30 9.93
N GLU A 78 6.55 1.31 10.10
CA GLU A 78 7.45 2.12 9.29
C GLU A 78 8.29 1.20 8.41
N LEU A 79 8.39 1.52 7.13
CA LEU A 79 9.06 0.69 6.14
C LEU A 79 9.85 1.54 5.15
N ILE A 80 11.06 1.10 4.78
CA ILE A 80 11.81 1.73 3.70
C ILE A 80 11.26 1.24 2.36
N LEU A 81 10.91 2.19 1.49
CA LEU A 81 10.38 1.96 0.15
C LEU A 81 11.30 2.57 -0.90
N HIS A 82 11.23 2.00 -2.11
CA HIS A 82 12.04 2.40 -3.24
C HIS A 82 11.17 3.00 -4.35
N ARG A 83 11.58 4.17 -4.83
CA ARG A 83 10.99 4.81 -6.02
C ARG A 83 11.42 4.07 -7.28
N LYS A 84 10.73 4.35 -8.38
CA LYS A 84 11.03 3.78 -9.71
C LYS A 84 12.49 3.99 -10.16
N ASN A 85 13.09 5.13 -9.81
CA ASN A 85 14.49 5.48 -10.11
C ASN A 85 15.50 4.87 -9.11
N ARG A 86 15.07 3.92 -8.26
CA ARG A 86 15.87 3.23 -7.21
C ARG A 86 16.28 4.09 -6.01
N GLU A 87 15.81 5.33 -5.91
CA GLU A 87 15.96 6.11 -4.67
C GLU A 87 15.18 5.47 -3.53
N SER A 88 15.80 5.39 -2.34
CA SER A 88 15.19 4.78 -1.15
C SER A 88 14.77 5.88 -0.17
N HIS A 89 13.54 5.81 0.34
CA HIS A 89 13.05 6.71 1.38
C HIS A 89 12.34 5.92 2.48
N ALA A 90 12.55 6.33 3.73
CA ALA A 90 11.75 5.83 4.85
C ALA A 90 10.33 6.37 4.71
N VAL A 91 9.35 5.48 4.72
CA VAL A 91 7.94 5.83 4.60
C VAL A 91 7.18 5.15 5.73
N ARG A 92 6.54 5.95 6.58
CA ARG A 92 5.55 5.41 7.53
C ARG A 92 4.36 4.88 6.73
N LYS A 93 3.98 3.62 6.93
CA LYS A 93 2.83 2.98 6.30
C LYS A 93 1.77 2.73 7.36
N SER A 94 0.62 3.36 7.20
CA SER A 94 -0.58 3.04 7.99
C SER A 94 -1.50 2.20 7.12
N LEU A 95 -1.66 0.93 7.46
CA LEU A 95 -2.72 0.09 6.94
C LEU A 95 -3.94 0.26 7.86
N SER A 96 -5.00 0.83 7.32
CA SER A 96 -6.29 0.94 7.98
C SER A 96 -7.31 0.15 7.18
N THR A 97 -8.05 -0.73 7.87
CA THR A 97 -9.16 -1.45 7.25
C THR A 97 -10.35 -0.50 7.17
N LEU A 98 -10.58 0.11 6.00
CA LEU A 98 -11.81 0.84 5.78
C LEU A 98 -12.94 -0.15 5.45
N TYR A 99 -13.84 -0.34 6.40
CA TYR A 99 -15.18 -0.87 6.12
C TYR A 99 -15.97 0.22 5.39
N THR A 100 -15.69 0.46 4.10
CA THR A 100 -16.69 1.16 3.29
C THR A 100 -17.86 0.20 3.12
N LEU A 101 -18.92 0.46 3.87
CA LEU A 101 -20.26 -0.08 3.66
C LEU A 101 -20.70 0.27 2.23
N TYR A 102 -20.39 -0.59 1.27
CA TYR A 102 -21.18 -0.71 0.05
C TYR A 102 -22.24 -1.78 0.30
N HIS A 103 -23.16 -1.48 1.21
CA HIS A 103 -24.49 -2.04 1.18
C HIS A 103 -25.45 -0.88 0.97
N THR A 104 -25.91 -0.75 -0.26
CA THR A 104 -27.31 -0.46 -0.53
C THR A 104 -27.81 -1.55 -1.44
#